data_AF-A0A3A4VTC5-F1
#
_entry.id   AF-A0A3A4VTC5-F1
#
_cell.length_a   1.000
_cell.length_b   1.000
_cell.length_c   1.000
_cell.angle_alpha   90.00
_cell.angle_beta   90.00
_cell.angle_gamma   90.00
#
_symmetry.space_group_name_H-M   'P 1'
#
loop_
_entity.id
_entity.type
_entity.pdbx_description
1 polymer ?
#
loop_
_entity_poly.entity_id
_entity_poly.type
_entity_poly.pdbx_seq_one_letter_code
_entity_poly.pdbx_strand_id
1 'polypeptide(L)'
;MGKLTFEDARQYKLEKLEDALQEIASWTDAYPLEQFPEPDFAKVGEALAANGLRLGDVTASNMRHVVTRISEIAKEALKSEGI
;
A
#
# COMPACT_ATOMS: atom_id res chain seq x y z
N MET A 1 4.14 9.36 -38.48
CA MET A 1 3.58 9.14 -37.12
C MET A 1 2.68 7.91 -37.22
N GLY A 2 3.14 6.74 -36.75
CA GLY A 2 2.33 5.52 -36.79
C GLY A 2 1.13 5.67 -35.86
N LYS A 3 -0.06 5.25 -36.32
CA LYS A 3 -1.26 5.26 -35.48
C LYS A 3 -1.10 4.20 -34.39
N LEU A 4 -1.32 4.60 -33.14
CA LEU A 4 -1.42 3.66 -32.02
C LEU A 4 -2.56 2.68 -32.32
N THR A 5 -2.30 1.39 -32.19
CA THR A 5 -3.30 0.34 -32.39
C THR A 5 -4.07 0.09 -31.09
N PHE A 6 -5.23 -0.57 -31.19
CA PHE A 6 -5.97 -1.04 -30.01
C PHE A 6 -5.13 -2.01 -29.16
N GLU A 7 -4.22 -2.76 -29.79
CA GLU A 7 -3.33 -3.67 -29.10
C GLU A 7 -2.29 -2.91 -28.27
N ASP A 8 -1.73 -1.82 -28.81
CA ASP A 8 -0.81 -0.94 -28.08
C ASP A 8 -1.48 -0.30 -26.85
N ALA A 9 -2.73 0.16 -27.02
CA ALA A 9 -3.55 0.71 -25.95
C ALA A 9 -3.84 -0.31 -24.83
N ARG A 10 -4.17 -1.55 -25.22
CA ARG A 10 -4.41 -2.64 -24.26
C ARG A 10 -3.13 -3.03 -23.52
N GLN A 11 -2.02 -3.15 -24.25
CA GLN A 11 -0.73 -3.50 -23.68
C GLN A 11 -0.27 -2.45 -22.67
N TYR A 12 -0.41 -1.17 -23.00
CA TYR A 12 -0.13 -0.07 -22.09
C TYR A 12 -0.96 -0.13 -20.80
N LYS A 13 -2.27 -0.45 -20.90
CA LYS A 13 -3.13 -0.61 -19.72
C LYS A 13 -2.68 -1.80 -18.85
N LEU A 14 -2.26 -2.90 -19.46
CA LEU A 14 -1.74 -4.07 -18.73
C LEU A 14 -0.46 -3.72 -17.97
N GLU A 15 0.51 -3.09 -18.64
CA GLU A 15 1.78 -2.66 -18.01
C GLU A 15 1.51 -1.72 -16.83
N LYS A 16 0.60 -0.76 -16.98
CA LYS A 16 0.20 0.13 -15.87
C LYS A 16 -0.38 -0.61 -14.67
N LEU A 17 -1.16 -1.67 -14.89
CA LEU A 17 -1.73 -2.49 -13.82
C LEU A 17 -0.65 -3.37 -13.18
N GLU A 18 0.24 -3.95 -13.97
CA GLU A 18 1.37 -4.75 -13.50
C GLU A 18 2.33 -3.92 -12.64
N ASP A 19 2.70 -2.71 -13.09
CA ASP A 19 3.53 -1.77 -12.33
C ASP A 19 2.90 -1.44 -10.97
N ALA A 20 1.60 -1.17 -10.95
CA ALA A 20 0.87 -0.86 -9.73
C ALA A 20 0.82 -2.05 -8.76
N LEU A 21 0.62 -3.27 -9.28
CA LEU A 21 0.67 -4.49 -8.48
C LEU A 21 2.08 -4.75 -7.93
N GLN A 22 3.11 -4.51 -8.74
CA GLN A 22 4.50 -4.68 -8.33
C GLN A 22 4.90 -3.66 -7.26
N GLU A 23 4.44 -2.41 -7.37
CA GLU A 23 4.63 -1.39 -6.32
C GLU A 23 3.96 -1.84 -5.01
N ILE A 24 2.71 -2.30 -5.04
CA ILE A 24 2.01 -2.80 -3.85
C ILE A 24 2.72 -4.03 -3.26
N ALA A 25 3.19 -4.97 -4.09
CA ALA A 25 3.95 -6.13 -3.64
C ALA A 25 5.26 -5.73 -2.94
N SER A 26 5.97 -4.72 -3.46
CA SER A 26 7.22 -4.26 -2.82
C SER A 26 7.02 -3.78 -1.38
N TRP A 27 5.81 -3.32 -1.03
CA TRP A 27 5.49 -2.88 0.34
C TRP A 27 5.32 -4.05 1.31
N THR A 28 4.90 -5.23 0.83
CA THR A 28 4.77 -6.41 1.69
C THR A 28 6.13 -6.95 2.12
N ASP A 29 7.17 -6.71 1.32
CA ASP A 29 8.53 -7.15 1.61
C ASP A 29 9.33 -6.15 2.45
N ALA A 30 8.79 -4.95 2.69
CA ALA A 30 9.50 -3.87 3.39
C ALA A 30 9.66 -4.10 4.90
N TYR A 31 8.81 -4.93 5.51
CA TYR A 31 8.79 -5.17 6.96
C TYR A 31 8.77 -6.67 7.29
N PRO A 32 9.85 -7.41 6.99
CA PRO A 32 9.92 -8.84 7.26
C PRO A 32 9.95 -9.13 8.77
N LEU A 33 9.27 -10.19 9.20
CA LEU A 33 9.17 -10.58 10.61
C LEU A 33 10.51 -10.93 11.25
N GLU A 34 11.48 -11.39 10.45
CA GLU A 34 12.82 -11.72 10.91
C GLU A 34 13.59 -10.46 11.38
N GLN A 35 13.31 -9.30 10.77
CA GLN A 35 13.92 -8.02 11.14
C GLN A 35 13.02 -7.21 12.08
N PHE A 36 11.70 -7.32 11.92
CA PHE A 36 10.67 -6.61 12.67
C PHE A 36 9.73 -7.61 13.33
N PRO A 37 10.17 -8.33 14.38
CA PRO A 37 9.33 -9.31 15.05
C PRO A 37 8.15 -8.63 15.76
N GLU A 38 7.05 -9.36 15.88
CA GLU A 38 5.88 -8.89 16.62
C GLU A 38 6.21 -8.65 18.10
N PRO A 39 5.85 -7.50 18.68
CA PRO A 39 6.03 -7.25 20.09
C PRO A 39 4.95 -7.95 20.93
N ASP A 40 5.16 -7.98 22.24
CA ASP A 40 4.08 -8.29 23.18
C ASP A 40 3.12 -7.08 23.25
N PHE A 41 2.00 -7.17 22.53
CA PHE A 41 1.03 -6.07 22.44
C PHE A 41 0.37 -5.70 23.76
N ALA A 42 0.32 -6.60 24.75
CA ALA A 42 -0.18 -6.25 26.07
C ALA A 42 0.76 -5.25 26.75
N LYS A 43 2.06 -5.53 26.74
CA LYS A 43 3.09 -4.62 27.28
C LYS A 43 3.16 -3.30 26.53
N VAL A 44 3.05 -3.32 25.20
CA VAL A 44 2.99 -2.08 24.40
C VAL A 44 1.77 -1.25 24.79
N GLY A 45 0.61 -1.89 24.96
CA GLY A 45 -0.62 -1.23 25.41
C GLY A 45 -0.47 -0.55 26.77
N GLU A 46 0.12 -1.24 27.75
CA GLU A 46 0.41 -0.69 29.08
C GLU A 46 1.36 0.52 29.02
N ALA A 47 2.44 0.41 28.25
CA ALA A 47 3.42 1.50 28.10
C ALA A 47 2.82 2.75 27.42
N LEU A 48 1.95 2.56 26.42
CA LEU A 48 1.23 3.67 25.78
C LEU A 48 0.20 4.29 26.74
N ALA A 49 -0.55 3.47 27.47
CA ALA A 49 -1.56 3.93 28.42
C ALA A 49 -0.94 4.75 29.57
N ALA A 50 0.26 4.39 30.03
CA ALA A 50 1.02 5.17 31.02
C ALA A 50 1.31 6.62 30.57
N ASN A 51 1.22 6.88 29.25
CA ASN A 51 1.41 8.19 28.64
C ASN A 51 0.11 8.77 28.04
N GLY A 52 -1.06 8.22 28.40
CA GLY A 52 -2.36 8.69 27.93
C GLY A 52 -2.67 8.36 26.47
N LEU A 53 -1.94 7.41 25.86
CA LEU A 53 -2.16 6.96 24.49
C LEU A 53 -2.88 5.60 24.48
N ARG A 54 -3.65 5.35 23.42
CA ARG A 54 -4.27 4.04 23.18
C ARG A 54 -3.53 3.33 22.05
N LEU A 55 -3.21 2.06 22.25
CA LEU A 55 -2.63 1.21 21.19
C LEU A 55 -3.43 1.29 19.89
N GLY A 56 -4.77 1.25 20.00
CA GLY A 56 -5.66 1.36 18.85
C GLY A 56 -5.51 2.66 18.04
N ASP A 57 -5.20 3.79 18.67
CA ASP A 57 -5.01 5.06 17.96
C ASP A 57 -3.71 5.05 17.15
N VAL A 58 -2.64 4.51 17.73
CA VAL A 58 -1.34 4.36 17.07
C VAL A 58 -1.45 3.39 15.89
N THR A 59 -2.06 2.21 16.11
CA THR A 59 -2.28 1.23 15.05
C THR A 59 -3.16 1.81 13.94
N ALA A 60 -4.26 2.49 14.28
CA ALA A 60 -5.14 3.10 13.28
C ALA A 60 -4.43 4.19 12.47
N SER A 61 -3.55 4.99 13.10
CA SER A 61 -2.72 5.96 12.40
C SER A 61 -1.83 5.29 11.36
N ASN A 62 -1.06 4.28 11.76
CA ASN A 62 -0.14 3.57 10.87
C ASN A 62 -0.88 2.87 9.73
N MET A 63 -1.96 2.15 10.05
CA MET A 63 -2.76 1.47 9.03
C MET A 63 -3.40 2.45 8.05
N ARG A 64 -3.81 3.64 8.50
CA ARG A 64 -4.38 4.68 7.61
C ARG A 64 -3.37 5.10 6.54
N HIS A 65 -2.09 5.28 6.89
CA HIS A 65 -1.07 5.63 5.91
C HIS A 65 -0.88 4.52 4.87
N VAL A 66 -0.83 3.25 5.31
CA VAL A 66 -0.69 2.10 4.42
C VAL A 66 -1.87 2.01 3.45
N VAL A 67 -3.10 2.01 3.95
CA VAL A 67 -4.29 1.87 3.09
C VAL A 67 -4.53 3.09 2.21
N THR A 68 -4.13 4.29 2.66
CA THR A 68 -4.21 5.51 1.83
C THR A 68 -3.34 5.37 0.60
N ARG A 69 -2.08 4.96 0.76
CA ARG A 69 -1.16 4.82 -0.38
C ARG A 69 -1.55 3.67 -1.30
N ILE A 70 -1.98 2.52 -0.78
CA ILE A 70 -2.56 1.44 -1.59
C ILE A 70 -3.75 1.96 -2.41
N SER A 71 -4.64 2.73 -1.78
CA SER A 71 -5.77 3.33 -2.49
C SER A 71 -5.35 4.31 -3.58
N GLU A 72 -4.28 5.07 -3.38
CA GLU A 72 -3.78 6.02 -4.40
C GLU A 72 -3.26 5.26 -5.62
N ILE A 73 -2.39 4.27 -5.41
CA ILE A 73 -1.82 3.43 -6.47
C ILE A 73 -2.94 2.75 -7.27
N ALA A 74 -3.89 2.11 -6.58
CA ALA A 74 -5.01 1.44 -7.22
C ALA A 74 -5.89 2.42 -8.03
N LYS A 75 -6.20 3.60 -7.47
CA LYS A 75 -7.02 4.60 -8.16
C LYS A 75 -6.29 5.17 -9.38
N GLU A 76 -4.99 5.40 -9.30
CA GLU A 76 -4.19 5.90 -10.42
C GLU A 76 -4.14 4.88 -11.56
N ALA A 77 -3.88 3.61 -11.24
CA ALA A 77 -3.83 2.53 -12.22
C ALA A 77 -5.19 2.32 -12.91
N LEU A 78 -6.30 2.37 -12.15
CA LEU A 78 -7.66 2.19 -12.67
C LEU A 78 -8.21 3.41 -13.41
N LYS A 79 -7.77 4.64 -13.08
CA LYS A 79 -8.15 5.87 -13.81
C LYS A 79 -7.58 5.96 -15.22
N SER A 80 -6.65 5.08 -15.60
CA SER A 80 -6.19 4.95 -16.98
C SER A 80 -7.31 4.56 -17.98
N GLU A 81 -8.55 4.38 -17.50
CA GLU A 81 -9.77 4.41 -18.32
C GLU A 81 -10.06 5.81 -18.87
N GLY A 82 -9.36 6.14 -19.96
CA GLY A 82 -9.57 7.36 -20.72
C GLY A 82 -8.74 7.36 -22.01
N ILE A 83 -8.99 6.38 -22.88
CA ILE A 83 -8.70 6.48 -24.33
C ILE A 83 -10.01 6.80 -25.02
#